data_AF-A0A969AQ49-F1
#
_entry.id   AF-A0A969AQ49-F1
#
_cell.length_a   1.000
_cell.length_b   1.000
_cell.length_c   1.000
_cell.angle_alpha   90.00
_cell.angle_beta   90.00
_cell.angle_gamma   90.00
#
_symmetry.space_group_name_H-M   'P 1'
#
loop_
_entity.id
_entity.type
_entity.pdbx_description
1 polymer ?
#
loop_
_entity_poly.entity_id
_entity_poly.type
_entity_poly.pdbx_seq_one_letter_code
_entity_poly.pdbx_strand_id
1 'polypeptide(L)'
;MQGKKRKAENVISAIHEAGGVAILAHPARYRLDAKPLILAAIEMGLDGIETYYCYSRGVPWEPSEPQTTELRQMGDRHNLLMSCGTDTHGLDMTQRL
;
A
#
# COMPACT_ATOMS: atom_id res chain seq x y z
N MET A 1 18.50 -16.87 -7.92
CA MET A 1 17.39 -16.74 -8.90
C MET A 1 16.04 -16.26 -8.30
N GLN A 2 15.84 -16.22 -6.97
CA GLN A 2 14.54 -15.82 -6.38
C GLN A 2 14.21 -14.33 -6.48
N GLY A 3 15.21 -13.44 -6.60
CA GLY A 3 14.98 -11.99 -6.70
C GLY A 3 14.29 -11.53 -7.99
N LYS A 4 14.51 -12.21 -9.13
CA LYS A 4 13.87 -11.83 -10.41
C LYS A 4 12.36 -12.03 -10.41
N LYS A 5 11.85 -13.09 -9.76
CA LYS A 5 10.40 -13.34 -9.64
C LYS A 5 9.68 -12.34 -8.73
N ARG A 6 10.42 -11.67 -7.83
CA ARG A 6 9.87 -10.73 -6.84
C ARG A 6 9.98 -9.26 -7.27
N LYS A 7 10.35 -8.99 -8.53
CA LYS A 7 10.29 -7.63 -9.07
C LYS A 7 8.85 -7.14 -9.06
N ALA A 8 8.62 -5.89 -8.69
CA ALA A 8 7.29 -5.30 -8.60
C ALA A 8 6.49 -5.46 -9.91
N GLU A 9 7.09 -5.14 -11.05
CA GLU A 9 6.52 -5.37 -12.40
C GLU A 9 5.99 -6.79 -12.60
N ASN A 10 6.78 -7.81 -12.23
CA ASN A 10 6.40 -9.21 -12.41
C ASN A 10 5.26 -9.60 -11.46
N VAL A 11 5.23 -9.03 -10.25
CA VAL A 11 4.16 -9.28 -9.27
C VAL A 11 2.86 -8.63 -9.73
N ILE A 12 2.91 -7.39 -10.20
CA ILE A 12 1.75 -6.66 -10.74
C ILE A 12 1.18 -7.43 -11.94
N SER A 13 2.03 -7.80 -12.92
CA SER A 13 1.62 -8.59 -14.08
C SER A 13 0.97 -9.92 -13.66
N ALA A 14 1.53 -10.63 -12.69
CA ALA A 14 0.97 -11.89 -12.22
C ALA A 14 -0.41 -11.72 -11.53
N ILE A 15 -0.62 -10.61 -10.80
CA ILE A 15 -1.93 -10.29 -10.20
C ILE A 15 -2.95 -10.02 -11.31
N HIS A 16 -2.58 -9.25 -12.32
CA HIS A 16 -3.45 -8.94 -13.46
C HIS A 16 -3.77 -10.17 -14.32
N GLU A 17 -2.78 -11.05 -14.58
CA GLU A 17 -2.98 -12.32 -15.30
C GLU A 17 -3.96 -13.24 -14.57
N ALA A 18 -4.04 -13.15 -13.24
CA ALA A 18 -5.04 -13.86 -12.44
C ALA A 18 -6.43 -13.16 -12.41
N GLY A 19 -6.59 -12.02 -13.10
CA GLY A 19 -7.81 -11.21 -13.10
C GLY A 19 -7.98 -10.34 -11.84
N GLY A 20 -6.92 -10.17 -11.05
CA GLY A 20 -6.91 -9.38 -9.83
C GLY A 20 -6.55 -7.90 -10.05
N VAL A 21 -6.55 -7.16 -8.95
CA VAL A 21 -6.21 -5.73 -8.88
C VAL A 21 -4.99 -5.57 -7.96
N ALA A 22 -3.97 -4.87 -8.43
CA ALA A 22 -2.72 -4.67 -7.70
C ALA A 22 -2.79 -3.40 -6.83
N ILE A 23 -2.78 -3.59 -5.51
CA ILE A 23 -2.82 -2.51 -4.52
C ILE A 23 -1.50 -2.47 -3.72
N LEU A 24 -0.89 -1.30 -3.62
CA LEU A 24 0.32 -1.09 -2.82
C LEU A 24 -0.06 -0.91 -1.34
N ALA A 25 0.27 -1.92 -0.52
CA ALA A 25 -0.01 -1.93 0.91
C ALA A 25 0.86 -0.91 1.68
N HIS A 26 0.22 -0.23 2.65
CA HIS A 26 0.77 0.70 3.63
C HIS A 26 2.03 1.47 3.13
N PRO A 27 1.91 2.29 2.08
CA PRO A 27 3.06 2.90 1.40
C PRO A 27 3.89 3.85 2.27
N ALA A 28 3.30 4.45 3.30
CA ALA A 28 4.05 5.30 4.25
C ALA A 28 4.75 4.52 5.38
N ARG A 29 4.73 3.17 5.36
CA ARG A 29 5.43 2.31 6.33
C ARG A 29 6.88 2.00 5.92
N TYR A 30 7.22 2.20 4.65
CA TYR A 30 8.58 1.94 4.15
C TYR A 30 9.58 2.94 4.71
N ARG A 31 10.87 2.57 4.71
CA ARG A 31 11.99 3.50 5.03
C ARG A 31 12.32 4.44 3.87
N LEU A 32 11.36 4.68 2.99
CA LEU A 32 11.44 5.48 1.79
C LEU A 32 10.19 6.35 1.72
N ASP A 33 10.30 7.52 1.10
CA ASP A 33 9.15 8.39 0.91
C ASP A 33 8.08 7.68 0.06
N ALA A 34 6.82 7.78 0.51
CA ALA A 34 5.71 7.11 -0.16
C ALA A 34 5.52 7.62 -1.59
N LYS A 35 5.75 8.91 -1.84
CA LYS A 35 5.54 9.55 -3.14
C LYS A 35 6.39 8.94 -4.28
N PRO A 36 7.73 8.92 -4.23
CA PRO A 36 8.53 8.31 -5.28
C PRO A 36 8.25 6.81 -5.43
N LEU A 37 7.93 6.11 -4.34
CA LEU A 37 7.55 4.70 -4.38
C LEU A 37 6.25 4.49 -5.18
N ILE A 38 5.22 5.29 -4.90
CA ILE A 38 3.94 5.20 -5.59
C ILE A 38 4.09 5.58 -7.06
N LEU A 39 4.83 6.65 -7.38
CA LEU A 39 5.07 7.05 -8.77
C LEU A 39 5.76 5.94 -9.57
N ALA A 40 6.80 5.32 -9.01
CA ALA A 40 7.47 4.19 -9.64
C ALA A 40 6.51 2.99 -9.83
N ALA A 41 5.63 2.73 -8.86
CA ALA A 41 4.67 1.64 -8.97
C ALA A 41 3.55 1.93 -10.01
N ILE A 42 3.11 3.19 -10.14
CA ILE A 42 2.17 3.62 -11.20
C ILE A 42 2.77 3.34 -12.58
N GLU A 43 4.04 3.67 -12.80
CA GLU A 43 4.74 3.39 -14.07
C GLU A 43 4.78 1.88 -14.40
N MET A 44 4.66 1.02 -13.39
CA MET A 44 4.62 -0.43 -13.52
C MET A 44 3.20 -1.00 -13.66
N GLY A 45 2.16 -0.16 -13.67
CA GLY A 45 0.76 -0.57 -13.83
C GLY A 45 0.00 -0.82 -12.52
N LEU A 46 0.40 -0.21 -11.41
CA LEU A 46 -0.35 -0.29 -10.16
C LEU A 46 -1.77 0.30 -10.28
N ASP A 47 -2.77 -0.38 -9.72
CA ASP A 47 -4.17 0.06 -9.78
C ASP A 47 -4.61 0.90 -8.58
N GLY A 48 -3.93 0.74 -7.44
CA GLY A 48 -4.34 1.42 -6.21
C GLY A 48 -3.33 1.39 -5.08
N ILE A 49 -3.64 2.14 -4.03
CA ILE A 49 -2.82 2.32 -2.84
C ILE A 49 -3.67 2.11 -1.58
N GLU A 50 -3.03 1.66 -0.51
CA GLU A 50 -3.65 1.69 0.82
C GLU A 50 -3.54 3.10 1.41
N THR A 51 -4.66 3.81 1.38
CA THR A 51 -4.76 5.22 1.77
C THR A 51 -5.07 5.36 3.25
N TYR A 52 -5.94 4.50 3.77
CA TYR A 52 -6.41 4.58 5.16
C TYR A 52 -5.75 3.47 5.99
N TYR A 53 -4.67 3.84 6.68
CA TYR A 53 -3.88 2.94 7.50
C TYR A 53 -3.47 3.61 8.81
N CYS A 54 -3.49 2.85 9.92
CA CYS A 54 -3.09 3.33 11.24
C CYS A 54 -1.57 3.17 11.44
N TYR A 55 -0.80 4.16 11.00
CA TYR A 55 0.66 4.20 11.18
C TYR A 55 1.05 4.44 12.64
N SER A 56 0.21 5.14 13.41
CA SER A 56 0.41 5.39 14.85
C SER A 56 0.25 4.14 15.73
N ARG A 57 -0.38 3.07 15.22
CA ARG A 57 -0.74 1.86 15.97
C ARG A 57 -1.58 2.15 17.23
N GLY A 58 -2.40 3.19 17.17
CA GLY A 58 -3.27 3.61 18.27
C GLY A 58 -4.45 2.65 18.52
N VAL A 59 -5.01 2.74 19.73
CA VAL A 59 -6.31 2.16 20.10
C VAL A 59 -7.19 3.31 20.58
N PRO A 60 -8.33 3.61 19.92
CA PRO A 60 -8.92 2.90 18.78
C PRO A 60 -8.08 3.01 17.49
N TRP A 61 -8.29 2.07 16.56
CA TRP A 61 -7.67 2.15 15.23
C TRP A 61 -8.22 3.36 14.49
N GLU A 62 -7.32 4.21 13.99
CA GLU A 62 -7.66 5.38 13.19
C GLU A 62 -6.63 5.61 12.07
N PRO A 63 -7.05 6.03 10.87
CA PRO A 63 -6.11 6.43 9.82
C PRO A 63 -5.22 7.56 10.30
N SER A 64 -3.90 7.45 10.09
CA SER A 64 -2.98 8.46 10.58
C SER A 64 -2.87 9.64 9.62
N GLU A 65 -3.02 10.84 10.17
CA GLU A 65 -2.68 12.09 9.50
C GLU A 65 -1.23 12.49 9.85
N PRO A 66 -0.48 13.13 8.92
CA PRO A 66 -0.91 13.65 7.62
C PRO A 66 -0.86 12.64 6.46
N GLN A 67 -0.46 11.38 6.71
CA GLN A 67 -0.22 10.40 5.66
C GLN A 67 -1.47 10.11 4.84
N THR A 68 -2.62 9.96 5.52
CA THR A 68 -3.90 9.68 4.85
C THR A 68 -4.27 10.81 3.88
N THR A 69 -4.15 12.07 4.29
CA THR A 69 -4.40 13.23 3.41
C THR A 69 -3.47 13.22 2.18
N GLU A 70 -2.17 13.00 2.36
CA GLU A 70 -1.22 13.00 1.25
C GLU A 70 -1.48 11.87 0.25
N LEU A 71 -1.73 10.65 0.76
CA LEU A 71 -2.02 9.48 -0.05
C LEU A 71 -3.36 9.62 -0.77
N ARG A 72 -4.38 10.22 -0.13
CA ARG A 72 -5.66 10.50 -0.78
C ARG A 72 -5.48 11.43 -1.97
N GLN A 73 -4.77 12.54 -1.80
CA GLN A 73 -4.51 13.47 -2.90
C GLN A 73 -3.73 12.81 -4.05
N MET A 74 -2.80 11.91 -3.73
CA MET A 74 -2.10 11.11 -4.73
C MET A 74 -3.07 10.20 -5.47
N GLY A 75 -3.94 9.50 -4.75
CA GLY A 75 -4.93 8.60 -5.32
C GLY A 75 -5.87 9.33 -6.28
N ASP A 76 -6.41 10.47 -5.85
CA ASP A 76 -7.28 11.32 -6.65
C ASP A 76 -6.56 11.85 -7.91
N ARG A 77 -5.31 12.32 -7.78
CA ARG A 77 -4.53 12.87 -8.92
C ARG A 77 -4.19 11.83 -9.99
N HIS A 78 -3.97 10.58 -9.59
CA HIS A 78 -3.53 9.52 -10.48
C HIS A 78 -4.65 8.51 -10.82
N ASN A 79 -5.89 8.81 -10.43
CA ASN A 79 -7.06 7.95 -10.62
C ASN A 79 -6.84 6.52 -10.09
N LEU A 80 -6.20 6.42 -8.92
CA LEU A 80 -5.91 5.16 -8.25
C LEU A 80 -7.05 4.78 -7.32
N LEU A 81 -7.27 3.47 -7.19
CA LEU A 81 -8.16 2.93 -6.16
C LEU A 81 -7.56 3.20 -4.78
N MET A 82 -8.41 3.61 -3.84
CA MET A 82 -8.05 3.85 -2.45
C MET A 82 -8.58 2.71 -1.58
N SER A 83 -7.68 2.01 -0.90
CA SER A 83 -8.03 0.90 -0.01
C SER A 83 -7.76 1.22 1.47
N CYS A 84 -8.29 0.39 2.35
CA CYS A 84 -8.06 0.41 3.77
C CYS A 84 -7.83 -1.01 4.29
N GLY A 85 -7.04 -1.12 5.37
CA GLY A 85 -6.71 -2.39 5.98
C GLY A 85 -6.13 -2.18 7.37
N THR A 86 -6.52 -3.05 8.30
CA THR A 86 -6.00 -3.00 9.67
C THR A 86 -4.63 -3.65 9.81
N ASP A 87 -4.24 -4.49 8.84
CA ASP A 87 -3.03 -5.33 8.89
C ASP A 87 -2.93 -6.10 10.22
N THR A 88 -4.07 -6.66 10.66
CA THR A 88 -4.20 -7.35 11.94
C THR A 88 -3.55 -8.74 11.88
N HIS A 89 -2.64 -9.01 12.82
CA HIS A 89 -1.94 -10.29 12.96
C HIS A 89 -2.45 -11.16 14.13
N GLY A 90 -3.57 -10.80 14.75
CA GLY A 90 -4.15 -11.51 15.89
C GLY A 90 -5.06 -10.60 16.72
N LEU A 91 -5.51 -11.07 17.88
CA LEU A 91 -6.33 -10.29 18.81
C LEU A 91 -5.58 -9.09 19.43
N ASP A 92 -4.25 -9.05 19.26
CA ASP A 92 -3.40 -7.99 19.76
C ASP A 92 -2.63 -7.35 18.59
N MET A 93 -2.90 -6.07 18.33
CA MET A 93 -2.24 -5.27 17.28
C MET A 93 -0.76 -4.96 17.60
N THR A 94 -0.27 -5.37 18.77
CA THR A 94 1.10 -5.11 19.24
C THR A 94 2.05 -6.31 19.12
N GLN A 95 1.55 -7.52 18.85
CA GLN A 95 2.39 -8.72 18.84
C GLN A 95 2.49 -9.36 17.44
N ARG A 96 3.73 -9.43 16.92
CA ARG A 96 4.11 -10.45 15.95
C ARG A 96 4.27 -11.76 16.73
N LEU A 97 3.51 -12.78 16.36
CA LEU A 97 3.88 -14.18 16.65
C LEU A 97 5.13 -14.55 15.84
#